data_AF-A0A7Y8D0Y1-F1
#
_entry.id   AF-A0A7Y8D0Y1-F1
#
_cell.length_a   1.000
_cell.length_b   1.000
_cell.length_c   1.000
_cell.angle_alpha   90.00
_cell.angle_beta   90.00
_cell.angle_gamma   90.00
#
_symmetry.space_group_name_H-M   'P 1'
#
loop_
_entity.id
_entity.type
_entity.pdbx_description
1 polymer ?
#
loop_
_entity_poly.entity_id
_entity_poly.type
_entity_poly.pdbx_seq_one_letter_code
_entity_poly.pdbx_strand_id
1 'polypeptide(L)'
;GKPAPYSPPIGRTQCEYNEATHFYKQAHKKNESNLDPLTLEAMRLLDVDDCPESLLESVTLNPEEYQQLLQSGALRAINITLGKIIDDYEDEAIHNLADLTKTVEILNNHLTHENSSTMKKIIDLNTLAIKNRTGLFFF
;
A
#
# COMPACT_ATOMS: atom_id res chain seq x y z
N GLY A 1 -10.60 -30.22 13.06
CA GLY A 1 -11.73 -29.33 13.36
C GLY A 1 -11.26 -27.90 13.17
N LYS A 2 -12.05 -27.04 12.52
CA LYS A 2 -11.75 -25.61 12.45
C LYS A 2 -11.76 -25.04 13.89
N PRO A 3 -10.82 -24.15 14.26
CA PRO A 3 -10.89 -23.48 15.56
C PRO A 3 -12.16 -22.63 15.63
N ALA A 4 -12.78 -22.59 16.80
CA ALA A 4 -13.95 -21.75 17.05
C ALA A 4 -13.55 -20.28 16.96
N PRO A 5 -14.40 -19.40 16.37
CA PRO A 5 -14.14 -17.97 16.37
C PRO A 5 -14.08 -17.45 17.82
N TYR A 6 -13.08 -16.61 18.09
CA TYR A 6 -12.81 -16.06 19.41
C TYR A 6 -13.91 -15.06 19.79
N SER A 7 -14.59 -15.27 20.93
CA SER A 7 -15.66 -14.39 21.38
C SER A 7 -15.13 -13.08 21.98
N PRO A 8 -15.72 -11.91 21.67
CA PRO A 8 -15.28 -10.64 22.22
C PRO A 8 -15.60 -10.53 23.72
N PRO A 9 -14.82 -9.73 24.49
CA PRO A 9 -15.09 -9.48 25.90
C PRO A 9 -16.43 -8.77 26.11
N ILE A 10 -17.06 -9.04 27.26
CA ILE A 10 -18.40 -8.59 27.64
C ILE A 10 -18.49 -7.06 27.56
N GLY A 11 -19.40 -6.55 26.73
CA GLY A 11 -19.73 -5.13 26.64
C GLY A 11 -19.50 -4.47 25.29
N ARG A 12 -18.96 -5.19 24.29
CA ARG A 12 -18.95 -4.74 22.88
C ARG A 12 -19.61 -5.79 22.01
N THR A 13 -20.48 -5.34 21.11
CA THR A 13 -20.99 -6.16 20.01
C THR A 13 -19.83 -6.56 19.09
N GLN A 14 -20.00 -7.65 18.34
CA GLN A 14 -19.02 -8.04 17.32
C GLN A 14 -18.80 -6.92 16.29
N CYS A 15 -19.84 -6.12 16.01
CA CYS A 15 -19.76 -4.96 15.11
C CYS A 15 -18.84 -3.88 15.68
N GLU A 16 -19.02 -3.49 16.95
CA GLU A 16 -18.18 -2.50 17.62
C GLU A 16 -16.74 -2.96 17.81
N TYR A 17 -16.50 -4.27 17.98
CA TYR A 17 -15.15 -4.82 17.99
C TYR A 17 -14.52 -4.73 16.60
N ASN A 18 -15.22 -5.16 15.56
CA ASN A 18 -14.74 -5.09 14.18
C ASN A 18 -14.46 -3.64 13.76
N GLU A 19 -15.35 -2.70 14.12
CA GLU A 19 -15.16 -1.26 13.89
C GLU A 19 -13.95 -0.74 14.65
N ALA A 20 -13.82 -1.04 15.95
CA ALA A 20 -12.66 -0.61 16.74
C ALA A 20 -11.33 -1.20 16.21
N THR A 21 -11.34 -2.45 15.74
CA THR A 21 -10.19 -3.09 15.10
C THR A 21 -9.90 -2.50 13.73
N HIS A 22 -10.92 -2.15 12.94
CA HIS A 22 -10.79 -1.47 11.66
C HIS A 22 -10.20 -0.06 11.85
N PHE A 23 -10.71 0.72 12.80
CA PHE A 23 -10.15 2.02 13.18
C PHE A 23 -8.71 1.91 13.73
N TYR A 24 -8.41 0.90 14.53
CA TYR A 24 -7.05 0.69 15.07
C TYR A 24 -6.05 0.26 13.98
N LYS A 25 -6.46 -0.61 13.05
CA LYS A 25 -5.66 -1.00 11.88
C LYS A 25 -5.44 0.19 10.92
N GLN A 26 -6.48 0.99 10.66
CA GLN A 26 -6.35 2.25 9.93
C GLN A 26 -5.40 3.23 10.64
N ALA A 27 -5.51 3.35 11.96
CA ALA A 27 -4.65 4.25 12.75
C ALA A 27 -3.18 3.81 12.79
N HIS A 28 -2.87 2.51 12.64
CA HIS A 28 -1.51 2.02 12.44
C HIS A 28 -1.04 2.06 10.98
N LYS A 29 -1.98 2.00 10.01
CA LYS A 29 -1.71 2.22 8.58
C LYS A 29 -1.40 3.67 8.22
N LYS A 30 -1.80 4.64 9.06
CA LYS A 30 -1.57 6.10 8.88
C LYS A 30 -0.11 6.58 8.92
N ASN A 31 0.86 5.68 8.84
CA ASN A 31 2.26 6.03 8.65
C ASN A 31 2.66 5.74 7.21
N GLU A 32 2.48 6.70 6.29
CA GLU A 32 3.12 6.82 4.96
C GLU A 32 3.68 5.49 4.39
N SER A 33 2.81 4.51 4.15
CA SER A 33 3.24 3.14 3.83
C SER A 33 2.60 2.64 2.55
N ASN A 34 3.45 2.16 1.66
CA ASN A 34 3.01 1.46 0.45
C ASN A 34 3.07 -0.05 0.69
N LEU A 35 2.04 -0.78 0.25
CA LEU A 35 1.93 -2.23 0.42
C LEU A 35 1.81 -2.95 -0.93
N ASP A 36 2.43 -4.12 -1.05
CA ASP A 36 2.19 -5.09 -2.12
C ASP A 36 1.82 -6.46 -1.53
N PRO A 37 0.60 -6.98 -1.78
CA PRO A 37 0.25 -8.35 -1.45
C PRO A 37 1.10 -9.34 -2.25
N LEU A 38 1.69 -10.33 -1.61
CA LEU A 38 2.60 -11.28 -2.27
C LEU A 38 1.87 -12.31 -3.15
N THR A 39 0.54 -12.42 -3.05
CA THR A 39 -0.29 -13.35 -3.82
C THR A 39 -1.68 -12.77 -4.10
N LEU A 40 -2.39 -13.32 -5.09
CA LEU A 40 -3.80 -12.98 -5.36
C LEU A 40 -4.73 -13.27 -4.17
N GLU A 41 -4.45 -14.32 -3.38
CA GLU A 41 -5.23 -14.60 -2.17
C GLU A 41 -4.95 -13.54 -1.10
N ALA A 42 -3.71 -13.10 -0.94
CA ALA A 42 -3.37 -11.98 -0.05
C ALA A 42 -4.10 -10.70 -0.47
N MET A 43 -4.18 -10.42 -1.78
CA MET A 43 -4.93 -9.27 -2.32
C MET A 43 -6.43 -9.38 -2.01
N ARG A 44 -7.02 -10.59 -2.12
CA ARG A 44 -8.42 -10.85 -1.76
C ARG A 44 -8.66 -10.72 -0.25
N LEU A 45 -7.71 -11.15 0.57
CA LEU A 45 -7.78 -11.00 2.03
C LEU A 45 -7.60 -9.55 2.46
N LEU A 46 -6.85 -8.74 1.70
CA LEU A 46 -6.66 -7.32 1.98
C LEU A 46 -7.96 -6.53 1.82
N ASP A 47 -8.78 -6.88 0.81
CA ASP A 47 -10.10 -6.28 0.54
C ASP A 47 -11.11 -6.48 1.69
N VAL A 48 -10.89 -7.49 2.54
CA VAL A 48 -11.76 -7.82 3.69
C VAL A 48 -11.04 -7.66 5.04
N ASP A 49 -9.92 -6.94 5.09
CA ASP A 49 -9.11 -6.68 6.30
C ASP A 49 -8.58 -7.93 7.05
N ASP A 50 -8.52 -9.08 6.38
CA ASP A 50 -8.07 -10.36 6.94
C ASP A 50 -6.68 -10.79 6.42
N CYS A 51 -5.97 -9.92 5.69
CA CYS A 51 -4.64 -10.27 5.20
C CYS A 51 -3.60 -10.25 6.35
N PRO A 52 -2.90 -11.37 6.62
CA PRO A 52 -1.81 -11.38 7.57
C PRO A 52 -0.61 -10.61 7.00
N GLU A 53 0.13 -9.91 7.88
CA GLU A 53 1.32 -9.13 7.50
C GLU A 53 2.40 -9.97 6.82
N SER A 54 2.51 -11.26 7.17
CA SER A 54 3.46 -12.18 6.54
C SER A 54 3.20 -12.46 5.06
N LEU A 55 2.05 -12.03 4.52
CA LEU A 55 1.69 -12.12 3.11
C LEU A 55 1.74 -10.75 2.40
N LEU A 56 2.26 -9.72 3.07
CA LEU A 56 2.44 -8.38 2.54
C LEU A 56 3.93 -8.04 2.52
N GLU A 57 4.37 -7.41 1.45
CA GLU A 57 5.59 -6.62 1.46
C GLU A 57 5.21 -5.15 1.67
N SER A 58 5.97 -4.43 2.50
CA SER A 58 5.65 -3.06 2.87
C SER A 58 6.88 -2.16 2.87
N VAL A 59 6.73 -0.96 2.32
CA VAL A 59 7.70 0.11 2.46
C VAL A 59 7.07 1.24 3.25
N THR A 60 7.62 1.53 4.43
CA THR A 60 7.33 2.75 5.17
C THR A 60 8.37 3.80 4.81
N LEU A 61 7.90 4.98 4.40
CA LEU A 61 8.76 6.14 4.21
C LEU A 61 8.80 6.94 5.51
N ASN A 62 9.98 7.45 5.86
CA ASN A 62 10.07 8.48 6.89
C ASN A 62 9.70 9.85 6.29
N PRO A 63 9.46 10.88 7.10
CA PRO A 63 9.03 12.19 6.59
C PRO A 63 9.99 12.82 5.57
N GLU A 64 11.30 12.60 5.71
CA GLU A 64 12.29 13.10 4.74
C GLU A 64 12.20 12.35 3.41
N GLU A 65 12.08 11.03 3.45
CA GLU A 65 11.90 10.19 2.26
C GLU A 65 10.58 10.52 1.55
N TYR A 66 9.49 10.71 2.29
CA TYR A 66 8.22 11.13 1.72
C TYR A 66 8.30 12.51 1.07
N GLN A 67 8.98 13.48 1.71
CA GLN A 67 9.24 14.78 1.11
C GLN A 67 10.08 14.68 -0.17
N GLN A 68 11.10 13.82 -0.21
CA GLN A 68 11.87 13.57 -1.44
C GLN A 68 11.00 12.99 -2.55
N LEU A 69 10.09 12.07 -2.22
CA LEU A 69 9.16 11.50 -3.19
C LEU A 69 8.18 12.55 -3.73
N LEU A 70 7.62 13.39 -2.86
CA LEU A 70 6.75 14.51 -3.27
C LEU A 70 7.49 15.51 -4.16
N GLN A 71 8.67 15.97 -3.73
CA GLN A 71 9.45 16.99 -4.44
C GLN A 71 10.00 16.49 -5.78
N SER A 72 10.16 15.17 -5.94
CA SER A 72 10.55 14.59 -7.23
C SER A 72 9.53 14.84 -8.34
N GLY A 73 8.26 15.10 -8.00
CA GLY A 73 7.17 15.21 -8.96
C GLY A 73 6.64 13.88 -9.49
N ALA A 74 7.20 12.73 -9.07
CA ALA A 74 6.78 11.41 -9.54
C ALA A 74 5.33 11.09 -9.20
N LEU A 75 4.88 11.33 -7.96
CA LEU A 75 3.48 11.10 -7.57
C LEU A 75 2.51 11.94 -8.40
N ARG A 76 2.82 13.22 -8.61
CA ARG A 76 2.04 14.09 -9.49
C ARG A 76 1.97 13.56 -10.92
N ALA A 77 3.09 13.07 -11.47
CA ALA A 77 3.12 12.49 -12.80
C ALA A 77 2.28 11.20 -12.89
N ILE A 78 2.34 10.33 -11.87
CA ILE A 78 1.50 9.12 -11.76
C ILE A 78 0.02 9.52 -11.71
N ASN A 79 -0.34 10.45 -10.82
CA ASN A 79 -1.72 10.93 -10.65
C ASN A 79 -2.31 11.46 -11.95
N ILE A 80 -1.56 12.31 -12.69
CA ILE A 80 -2.00 12.85 -13.98
C ILE A 80 -2.12 11.74 -15.04
N THR A 81 -1.15 10.83 -15.10
CA THR A 81 -1.09 9.80 -16.15
C THR A 81 -2.15 8.71 -15.96
N LEU A 82 -2.45 8.36 -14.71
CA LEU A 82 -3.36 7.27 -14.36
C LEU A 82 -4.74 7.75 -13.90
N GLY A 83 -4.93 9.05 -13.69
CA GLY A 83 -6.16 9.60 -13.12
C GLY A 83 -6.37 9.17 -11.66
N LYS A 84 -5.29 9.20 -10.87
CA LYS A 84 -5.23 8.74 -9.47
C LYS A 84 -4.95 9.91 -8.51
N ILE A 85 -5.17 9.71 -7.21
CA ILE A 85 -4.89 10.71 -6.16
C ILE A 85 -4.11 10.03 -5.02
N ILE A 86 -2.81 9.84 -5.22
CA ILE A 86 -1.93 9.11 -4.29
C ILE A 86 -1.31 10.01 -3.20
N ASP A 87 -1.25 11.33 -3.43
CA ASP A 87 -0.48 12.29 -2.62
C ASP A 87 -1.30 12.99 -1.52
N ASP A 88 -2.57 12.60 -1.31
CA ASP A 88 -3.51 13.31 -0.42
C ASP A 88 -4.08 12.44 0.72
N TYR A 89 -3.34 11.41 1.16
CA TYR A 89 -3.77 10.49 2.23
C TYR A 89 -5.06 9.70 1.96
N GLU A 90 -5.42 9.57 0.69
CA GLU A 90 -6.55 8.74 0.24
C GLU A 90 -6.06 7.31 -0.02
N ASP A 91 -6.89 6.33 0.37
CA ASP A 91 -6.64 4.92 0.05
C ASP A 91 -6.74 4.73 -1.46
N GLU A 92 -5.60 4.51 -2.12
CA GLU A 92 -5.54 4.37 -3.58
C GLU A 92 -4.77 3.10 -3.97
N ALA A 93 -5.12 2.53 -5.13
CA ALA A 93 -4.51 1.29 -5.59
C ALA A 93 -4.24 1.27 -7.10
N ILE A 94 -3.13 0.62 -7.46
CA ILE A 94 -2.73 0.32 -8.84
C ILE A 94 -2.54 -1.19 -8.93
N HIS A 95 -3.41 -1.89 -9.67
CA HIS A 95 -3.48 -3.36 -9.64
C HIS A 95 -3.52 -4.02 -11.02
N ASN A 96 -3.56 -3.21 -12.09
CA ASN A 96 -3.44 -3.74 -13.45
C ASN A 96 -2.00 -3.58 -13.96
N LEU A 97 -1.55 -4.55 -14.76
CA LEU A 97 -0.18 -4.64 -15.25
C LEU A 97 0.26 -3.41 -16.06
N ALA A 98 -0.64 -2.85 -16.88
CA ALA A 98 -0.31 -1.71 -17.73
C ALA A 98 0.03 -0.47 -16.89
N ASP A 99 -0.75 -0.20 -15.85
CA ASP A 99 -0.57 0.96 -14.99
C ASP A 99 0.58 0.76 -13.99
N LEU A 100 0.79 -0.46 -13.48
CA LEU A 100 1.98 -0.79 -12.72
C LEU A 100 3.25 -0.56 -13.55
N THR A 101 3.26 -1.00 -14.82
CA THR A 101 4.41 -0.82 -15.73
C THR A 101 4.67 0.66 -16.01
N LYS A 102 3.63 1.45 -16.30
CA LYS A 102 3.75 2.91 -16.45
C LYS A 102 4.27 3.58 -15.18
N THR A 103 3.84 3.10 -14.02
CA THR A 103 4.32 3.63 -12.73
C THR A 103 5.82 3.40 -12.57
N VAL A 104 6.34 2.21 -12.92
CA VAL A 104 7.79 1.95 -12.93
C VAL A 104 8.52 2.90 -13.90
N GLU A 105 7.99 3.12 -15.10
CA GLU A 105 8.58 4.02 -16.08
C GLU A 105 8.66 5.46 -15.55
N ILE A 106 7.56 5.96 -14.98
CA ILE A 106 7.50 7.31 -14.39
C ILE A 106 8.49 7.45 -13.24
N LEU A 107 8.55 6.47 -12.33
CA LEU A 107 9.48 6.50 -11.20
C LEU A 107 10.94 6.52 -11.66
N ASN A 108 11.29 5.72 -12.69
CA ASN A 108 12.64 5.73 -13.26
C ASN A 108 12.98 7.07 -13.93
N ASN A 109 12.02 7.70 -14.61
CA ASN A 109 12.22 9.00 -15.26
C ASN A 109 12.45 10.15 -14.25
N HIS A 110 11.97 9.99 -13.01
CA HIS A 110 12.16 10.96 -11.93
C HIS A 110 13.25 10.57 -10.92
N LEU A 111 13.98 9.48 -11.20
CA LEU A 111 15.06 9.01 -10.36
C LEU A 111 16.28 9.92 -10.50
N THR A 112 16.74 10.46 -9.38
CA THR A 112 17.94 11.28 -9.26
C THR A 112 18.89 10.67 -8.24
N HIS A 113 20.12 11.18 -8.15
CA HIS A 113 21.07 10.73 -7.12
C HIS A 113 20.52 10.99 -5.70
N GLU A 114 19.91 12.15 -5.47
CA GLU A 114 19.41 12.63 -4.17
C GLU A 114 18.22 11.81 -3.65
N ASN A 115 17.31 11.40 -4.53
CA ASN A 115 16.12 10.62 -4.14
C ASN A 115 16.28 9.10 -4.38
N SER A 116 17.46 8.65 -4.82
CA SER A 116 17.66 7.28 -5.31
C SER A 116 17.30 6.20 -4.29
N SER A 117 17.59 6.43 -3.00
CA SER A 117 17.19 5.56 -1.89
C SER A 117 15.68 5.34 -1.87
N THR A 118 14.93 6.44 -1.76
CA THR A 118 13.47 6.47 -1.69
C THR A 118 12.85 5.88 -2.96
N MET A 119 13.29 6.33 -4.13
CA MET A 119 12.75 5.86 -5.41
C MET A 119 12.92 4.37 -5.62
N LYS A 120 14.09 3.83 -5.27
CA LYS A 120 14.34 2.39 -5.41
C LYS A 120 13.41 1.55 -4.56
N LYS A 121 13.11 1.95 -3.32
CA LYS A 121 12.13 1.23 -2.48
C LYS A 121 10.77 1.11 -3.17
N ILE A 122 10.27 2.22 -3.74
CA ILE A 122 8.98 2.25 -4.44
C ILE A 122 9.04 1.42 -5.73
N ILE A 123 10.11 1.55 -6.51
CA ILE A 123 10.30 0.80 -7.77
C ILE A 123 10.37 -0.71 -7.49
N ASP A 124 11.10 -1.12 -6.47
CA ASP A 124 11.26 -2.53 -6.09
C ASP A 124 9.91 -3.13 -5.68
N LEU A 125 9.14 -2.41 -4.86
CA LEU A 125 7.79 -2.82 -4.44
C LEU A 125 6.83 -2.91 -5.64
N ASN A 126 6.86 -1.93 -6.54
CA ASN A 126 6.03 -1.93 -7.75
C ASN A 126 6.42 -3.05 -8.73
N THR A 127 7.71 -3.37 -8.81
CA THR A 127 8.23 -4.49 -9.62
C THR A 127 7.83 -5.84 -9.02
N LEU A 128 7.76 -5.94 -7.69
CA LEU A 128 7.25 -7.12 -7.00
C LEU A 128 5.77 -7.35 -7.31
N ALA A 129 4.96 -6.29 -7.32
CA ALA A 129 3.54 -6.36 -7.65
C ALA A 129 3.32 -6.86 -9.09
N ILE A 130 4.13 -6.37 -10.04
CA ILE A 130 4.12 -6.85 -11.43
C ILE A 130 4.46 -8.35 -11.50
N LYS A 131 5.52 -8.77 -10.81
CA LYS A 131 6.00 -10.16 -10.80
C LYS A 131 4.94 -11.10 -10.23
N ASN A 132 4.28 -10.70 -9.15
CA ASN A 132 3.28 -11.50 -8.45
C ASN A 132 1.89 -11.41 -9.10
N ARG A 133 1.70 -10.50 -10.06
CA ARG A 133 0.41 -10.16 -10.69
C ARG A 133 -0.62 -9.69 -9.66
N THR A 134 -0.16 -8.88 -8.74
CA THR A 134 -0.92 -8.31 -7.62
C THR A 134 -1.06 -6.81 -7.85
N GLY A 135 -1.05 -5.99 -6.79
CA GLY A 135 -1.22 -4.55 -6.89
C GLY A 135 -0.46 -3.81 -5.81
N LEU A 136 -0.21 -2.54 -6.08
CA LEU A 136 0.40 -1.60 -5.16
C LEU A 136 -0.71 -0.75 -4.52
N PHE A 137 -0.70 -0.68 -3.19
CA PHE A 137 -1.68 0.03 -2.38
C PHE A 137 -0.98 1.14 -1.58
N PHE A 138 -1.60 2.32 -1.52
CA PHE A 138 -1.09 3.52 -0.86
C PHE A 138 -2.01 3.86 0.32
N PHE A 139 -1.43 4.11 1.51
CA PHE A 139 -2.11 4.40 2.79
C PHE A 139 -1.45 5.57 3.53
#